data_AF-A0A0C2DNC5-F1
#
_entry.id   AF-A0A0C2DNC5-F1
#
_cell.length_a   1.000
_cell.length_b   1.000
_cell.length_c   1.000
_cell.angle_alpha   90.00
_cell.angle_beta   90.00
_cell.angle_gamma   90.00
#
_symmetry.space_group_name_H-M   'P 1'
#
loop_
_entity.id
_entity.type
_entity.pdbx_description
1 polymer ?
#
loop_
_entity_poly.entity_id
_entity_poly.type
_entity_poly.pdbx_seq_one_letter_code
_entity_poly.pdbx_strand_id
1 'polypeptide(L)'
;MGSKEHRFVGICIRREKQGLHHQFTLRNVVDGIVLFSGVEILYDLYNPTIRKIETLKLEKRLDTDLSYLVDALPEYSTFDFHMEPIAHPAGTPVPINPTKMNDYLRYDLIADYRVGSELEHELKVEEKMQRFEKERHTAGLTRRRIFRSASASR
;
A
#
# COMPACT_ATOMS: atom_id res chain seq x y z
N MET A 1 5.29 -19.94 -32.09
CA MET A 1 4.08 -20.26 -31.30
C MET A 1 4.41 -19.98 -29.84
N GLY A 2 4.04 -18.80 -29.33
CA GLY A 2 4.34 -18.41 -27.96
C GLY A 2 3.56 -19.25 -26.96
N SER A 3 4.16 -19.60 -25.83
CA SER A 3 3.47 -20.25 -24.72
C SER A 3 2.26 -19.40 -24.31
N LYS A 4 1.07 -20.01 -24.25
CA LYS A 4 -0.17 -19.37 -23.77
C LYS A 4 -0.19 -19.22 -22.24
N GLU A 5 0.96 -18.95 -21.64
CA GLU A 5 1.10 -18.80 -20.20
C GLU A 5 1.20 -17.33 -19.85
N HIS A 6 0.39 -16.91 -18.88
CA HIS A 6 0.40 -15.56 -18.36
C HIS A 6 0.85 -15.60 -16.90
N ARG A 7 1.83 -14.76 -16.55
CA ARG A 7 2.29 -14.53 -15.19
C ARG A 7 1.83 -13.16 -14.74
N PHE A 8 1.26 -13.09 -13.54
CA PHE A 8 0.93 -11.84 -12.87
C PHE A 8 1.60 -11.82 -11.50
N VAL A 9 2.18 -10.68 -11.14
CA VAL A 9 2.82 -10.43 -9.85
C VAL A 9 2.08 -9.27 -9.21
N GLY A 10 1.80 -9.37 -7.91
CA GLY A 10 1.11 -8.34 -7.16
C GLY A 10 0.91 -8.71 -5.70
N ILE A 11 0.47 -7.74 -4.90
CA ILE A 11 0.12 -7.94 -3.49
C ILE A 11 -1.28 -8.51 -3.37
N CYS A 12 -1.46 -9.49 -2.47
CA CYS A 12 -2.78 -10.01 -2.12
C CYS A 12 -3.49 -9.00 -1.21
N ILE A 13 -4.52 -8.33 -1.74
CA ILE A 13 -5.25 -7.28 -1.02
C ILE A 13 -6.49 -7.82 -0.30
N ARG A 14 -7.08 -8.89 -0.80
CA ARG A 14 -8.31 -9.49 -0.26
C ARG A 14 -8.28 -11.00 -0.41
N ARG A 15 -8.87 -11.69 0.56
CA ARG A 15 -9.19 -13.12 0.53
C ARG A 15 -10.63 -13.28 0.95
N GLU A 16 -11.42 -13.86 0.07
CA GLU A 16 -12.87 -13.93 0.22
C GLU A 16 -13.37 -15.34 -0.01
N LYS A 17 -14.60 -15.61 0.42
CA LYS A 17 -15.26 -16.92 0.30
C LYS A 17 -14.47 -18.05 0.97
N GLN A 18 -15.00 -19.25 0.90
CA GLN A 18 -14.48 -20.43 1.58
C GLN A 18 -14.74 -21.70 0.73
N GLY A 19 -14.10 -22.81 1.10
CA GLY A 19 -14.21 -24.07 0.37
C GLY A 19 -13.71 -23.94 -1.07
N LEU A 20 -14.35 -24.63 -2.01
CA LEU A 20 -13.96 -24.63 -3.43
C LEU A 20 -14.12 -23.27 -4.12
N HIS A 21 -14.86 -22.35 -3.52
CA HIS A 21 -15.07 -21.00 -4.03
C HIS A 21 -14.10 -19.98 -3.42
N HIS A 22 -13.08 -20.41 -2.68
CA HIS A 22 -12.11 -19.51 -2.06
C HIS A 22 -11.43 -18.64 -3.14
N GLN A 23 -11.48 -17.33 -2.93
CA GLN A 23 -11.00 -16.32 -3.87
C GLN A 23 -9.92 -15.45 -3.23
N PHE A 24 -9.02 -14.94 -4.04
CA PHE A 24 -8.07 -13.91 -3.62
C PHE A 24 -7.86 -12.88 -4.74
N THR A 25 -7.70 -11.62 -4.36
CA THR A 25 -7.45 -10.53 -5.30
C THR A 25 -5.98 -10.11 -5.21
N LEU A 26 -5.29 -10.08 -6.34
CA LEU A 26 -3.95 -9.52 -6.48
C LEU A 26 -4.03 -8.13 -7.11
N ARG A 27 -3.28 -7.17 -6.57
CA ARG A 27 -3.13 -5.81 -7.10
C ARG A 27 -1.67 -5.53 -7.47
N ASN A 28 -1.45 -4.90 -8.61
CA ASN A 28 -0.15 -4.32 -8.95
C ASN A 28 -0.32 -3.08 -9.83
N VAL A 29 0.55 -2.08 -9.66
CA VAL A 29 0.66 -0.94 -10.58
C VAL A 29 1.64 -1.33 -11.69
N VAL A 30 1.19 -1.27 -12.94
CA VAL A 30 1.95 -1.69 -14.11
C VAL A 30 2.21 -0.50 -15.00
N ASP A 31 3.48 -0.13 -15.15
CA ASP A 31 3.88 0.94 -16.05
C ASP A 31 3.46 0.62 -17.49
N GLY A 32 2.70 1.53 -18.10
CA GLY A 32 2.32 1.47 -19.52
C GLY A 32 0.89 1.01 -19.86
N ILE A 33 0.07 0.60 -18.88
CA ILE A 33 -1.35 0.25 -19.13
C ILE A 33 -2.29 1.36 -18.62
N VAL A 34 -1.98 1.99 -17.48
CA VAL A 34 -2.62 3.22 -16.99
C VAL A 34 -1.61 3.96 -16.11
N LEU A 35 -1.30 5.23 -16.42
CA LEU A 35 -0.23 5.99 -15.73
C LEU A 35 -0.42 6.13 -14.21
N PHE A 36 -1.62 5.89 -13.67
CA PHE A 36 -1.93 6.07 -12.25
C PHE A 36 -2.89 5.03 -11.65
N SER A 37 -3.36 4.04 -12.41
CA SER A 37 -4.36 3.08 -11.92
C SER A 37 -3.79 1.66 -11.88
N GLY A 38 -3.81 1.05 -10.69
CA GLY A 38 -3.39 -0.33 -10.50
C GLY A 38 -4.32 -1.33 -11.19
N VAL A 39 -3.75 -2.43 -11.66
CA VAL A 39 -4.47 -3.59 -12.18
C VAL A 39 -4.81 -4.52 -11.04
N GLU A 40 -6.07 -4.98 -11.00
CA GLU A 40 -6.56 -5.95 -10.02
C GLU A 40 -7.05 -7.21 -10.74
N ILE A 41 -6.58 -8.37 -10.28
CA ILE A 41 -7.01 -9.67 -10.80
C ILE A 41 -7.53 -10.52 -9.64
N LEU A 42 -8.79 -10.92 -9.75
CA LEU A 42 -9.41 -11.88 -8.85
C LEU A 42 -9.14 -13.29 -9.37
N TYR A 43 -8.56 -14.13 -8.50
CA TYR A 43 -8.29 -15.53 -8.76
C TYR A 43 -9.19 -16.41 -7.89
N ASP A 44 -9.83 -17.38 -8.55
CA ASP A 44 -10.43 -18.53 -7.89
C ASP A 44 -9.32 -19.53 -7.54
N LEU A 45 -9.06 -19.77 -6.26
CA LEU A 45 -7.91 -20.56 -5.79
C LEU A 45 -7.86 -21.97 -6.39
N TYR A 46 -9.03 -22.57 -6.62
CA TYR A 46 -9.18 -23.94 -7.12
C TYR A 46 -9.47 -24.00 -8.62
N ASN A 47 -9.20 -22.91 -9.36
CA ASN A 47 -9.41 -22.88 -10.81
C ASN A 47 -8.36 -23.74 -11.53
N PRO A 48 -8.76 -24.73 -12.36
CA PRO A 48 -7.82 -25.62 -13.04
C PRO A 48 -6.93 -24.93 -14.09
N THR A 49 -7.24 -23.68 -14.45
CA THR A 49 -6.39 -22.87 -15.35
C THR A 49 -5.14 -22.32 -14.64
N ILE A 50 -5.12 -22.29 -13.31
CA ILE A 50 -3.96 -21.87 -12.52
C ILE A 50 -2.90 -22.98 -12.57
N ARG A 51 -1.73 -22.65 -13.14
CA ARG A 51 -0.62 -23.60 -13.27
C ARG A 51 0.30 -23.65 -12.06
N LYS A 52 0.63 -22.48 -11.51
CA LYS A 52 1.55 -22.34 -10.37
C LYS A 52 1.16 -21.11 -9.57
N ILE A 53 1.13 -21.25 -8.24
CA ILE A 53 1.09 -20.12 -7.31
C ILE A 53 2.44 -20.10 -6.59
N GLU A 54 3.12 -18.97 -6.65
CA GLU A 54 4.44 -18.79 -6.07
C GLU A 54 4.44 -17.58 -5.14
N THR A 55 4.92 -17.79 -3.92
CA THR A 55 5.03 -16.74 -2.91
C THR A 55 6.38 -16.05 -3.06
N LEU A 56 6.39 -14.80 -3.53
CA LEU A 56 7.62 -14.02 -3.67
C LEU A 56 8.11 -13.44 -2.34
N LYS A 57 7.19 -12.92 -1.52
CA LYS A 57 7.51 -12.39 -0.19
C LYS A 57 6.39 -12.74 0.76
N LEU A 58 6.72 -13.43 1.86
CA LEU A 58 5.75 -13.76 2.90
C LEU A 58 5.79 -12.66 3.98
N GLU A 59 4.74 -11.85 4.04
CA GLU A 59 4.56 -10.84 5.08
C GLU A 59 3.10 -10.76 5.54
N LYS A 60 2.89 -10.26 6.75
CA LYS A 60 1.58 -9.84 7.27
C LYS A 60 1.51 -8.33 7.31
N ARG A 61 0.30 -7.79 7.14
CA ARG A 61 -0.03 -6.39 7.40
C ARG A 61 -0.84 -6.28 8.69
N LEU A 62 -1.01 -5.06 9.17
CA LEU A 62 -1.82 -4.77 10.36
C LEU A 62 -3.30 -5.08 10.13
N ASP A 63 -3.76 -4.88 8.89
CA ASP A 63 -5.13 -5.13 8.46
C ASP A 63 -5.23 -6.44 7.67
N THR A 64 -6.41 -7.06 7.71
CA THR A 64 -6.73 -8.26 6.93
C THR A 64 -7.17 -7.95 5.51
N ASP A 65 -7.73 -6.76 5.29
CA ASP A 65 -8.20 -6.26 4.00
C ASP A 65 -7.43 -4.98 3.66
N LEU A 66 -6.76 -5.00 2.52
CA LEU A 66 -5.93 -3.91 2.02
C LEU A 66 -6.59 -3.17 0.86
N SER A 67 -7.93 -3.23 0.74
CA SER A 67 -8.69 -2.48 -0.28
C SER A 67 -8.42 -0.98 -0.24
N TYR A 68 -7.96 -0.43 0.88
CA TYR A 68 -7.54 0.97 0.97
C TYR A 68 -6.35 1.32 0.06
N LEU A 69 -5.57 0.33 -0.39
CA LEU A 69 -4.46 0.53 -1.34
C LEU A 69 -4.94 0.99 -2.73
N VAL A 70 -6.25 0.93 -3.00
CA VAL A 70 -6.86 1.52 -4.19
C VAL A 70 -6.66 3.03 -4.24
N ASP A 71 -6.84 3.68 -3.09
CA ASP A 71 -6.76 5.13 -2.91
C ASP A 71 -5.40 5.57 -2.36
N ALA A 72 -4.44 4.65 -2.26
CA ALA A 72 -3.11 4.90 -1.75
C ALA A 72 -2.18 5.40 -2.86
N LEU A 73 -1.06 6.00 -2.44
CA LEU A 73 0.04 6.29 -3.36
C LEU A 73 0.49 5.01 -4.10
N PRO A 74 0.79 5.08 -5.40
CA PRO A 74 1.18 3.92 -6.20
C PRO A 74 2.34 3.13 -5.61
N GLU A 75 3.29 3.78 -4.94
CA GLU A 75 4.46 3.18 -4.30
C GLU A 75 4.12 2.03 -3.34
N TYR A 76 2.96 2.09 -2.65
CA TYR A 76 2.53 1.03 -1.74
C TYR A 76 1.98 -0.21 -2.45
N SER A 77 1.74 -0.11 -3.77
CA SER A 77 1.14 -1.17 -4.58
C SER A 77 1.91 -1.46 -5.89
N THR A 78 3.10 -0.89 -6.05
CA THR A 78 3.98 -1.12 -7.21
C THR A 78 4.99 -2.21 -6.87
N PHE A 79 4.97 -3.30 -7.62
CA PHE A 79 5.86 -4.44 -7.44
C PHE A 79 6.49 -4.85 -8.77
N ASP A 80 7.80 -5.11 -8.75
CA ASP A 80 8.53 -5.59 -9.91
C ASP A 80 8.07 -7.01 -10.31
N PHE A 81 7.78 -7.19 -11.61
CA PHE A 81 7.41 -8.47 -12.19
C PHE A 81 8.55 -9.49 -12.16
N HIS A 82 9.79 -9.02 -12.12
CA HIS A 82 11.00 -9.84 -12.08
C HIS A 82 11.55 -10.01 -10.67
N MET A 83 10.79 -9.66 -9.63
CA MET A 83 11.19 -9.89 -8.25
C MET A 83 11.47 -11.38 -7.98
N GLU A 84 12.62 -11.65 -7.37
CA GLU A 84 13.02 -12.99 -6.96
C GLU A 84 12.37 -13.40 -5.63
N PRO A 85 12.00 -14.69 -5.45
CA PRO A 85 11.41 -15.17 -4.20
C PRO A 85 12.38 -15.06 -3.01
N ILE A 86 11.91 -14.43 -1.94
CA ILE A 86 12.61 -14.33 -0.66
C ILE A 86 12.22 -15.54 0.20
N ALA A 87 13.17 -16.43 0.45
CA ALA A 87 12.94 -17.62 1.26
C ALA A 87 12.58 -17.25 2.71
N HIS A 88 11.50 -17.83 3.23
CA HIS A 88 11.10 -17.70 4.63
C HIS A 88 11.32 -19.04 5.36
N PRO A 89 12.19 -19.11 6.38
CA PRO A 89 12.48 -20.36 7.08
C PRO A 89 11.23 -20.96 7.75
N ALA A 90 11.01 -22.26 7.54
CA ALA A 90 9.89 -22.97 8.15
C ALA A 90 9.97 -22.90 9.69
N GLY A 91 8.82 -22.65 10.34
CA GLY A 91 8.71 -22.55 11.80
C GLY A 91 9.01 -21.16 12.36
N THR A 92 9.55 -20.23 11.57
CA THR A 92 9.71 -18.84 12.01
C THR A 92 8.41 -18.06 11.85
N PRO A 93 8.08 -17.15 12.79
CA PRO A 93 6.87 -16.35 12.71
C PRO A 93 6.89 -15.47 11.45
N VAL A 94 5.74 -15.32 10.80
CA VAL A 94 5.62 -14.47 9.62
C VAL A 94 5.89 -13.01 10.01
N PRO A 95 6.82 -12.31 9.34
CA PRO A 95 7.11 -10.90 9.62
C PRO A 95 5.88 -10.04 9.45
N ILE A 96 5.63 -9.14 10.41
CA ILE A 96 4.56 -8.14 10.33
C ILE A 96 5.19 -6.84 9.84
N ASN A 97 4.68 -6.32 8.73
CA ASN A 97 5.04 -5.02 8.22
C ASN A 97 4.23 -3.93 8.96
N PRO A 98 4.88 -3.04 9.75
CA PRO A 98 4.19 -2.04 10.56
C PRO A 98 3.83 -0.76 9.80
N THR A 99 4.02 -0.68 8.48
CA THR A 99 3.66 0.50 7.68
C THR A 99 2.20 0.87 7.90
N LYS A 100 1.98 2.09 8.41
CA LYS A 100 0.66 2.69 8.56
C LYS A 100 0.48 3.73 7.47
N MET A 101 -0.67 3.69 6.79
CA MET A 101 -1.11 4.81 5.98
C MET A 101 -1.96 5.75 6.84
N ASN A 102 -1.66 7.05 6.78
CA ASN A 102 -2.50 8.08 7.37
C ASN A 102 -3.49 8.60 6.31
N ASP A 103 -4.72 8.94 6.71
CA ASP A 103 -5.78 9.47 5.83
C ASP A 103 -5.34 10.69 4.99
N TYR A 104 -4.34 11.44 5.44
CA TYR A 104 -3.76 12.57 4.69
C TYR A 104 -3.03 12.16 3.40
N LEU A 105 -2.61 10.90 3.27
CA LEU A 105 -2.00 10.33 2.05
C LEU A 105 -3.05 9.70 1.11
N ARG A 106 -4.30 9.57 1.56
CA ARG A 106 -5.43 9.00 0.80
C ARG A 106 -5.96 9.96 -0.27
N TYR A 107 -5.70 11.25 -0.11
CA TYR A 107 -6.12 12.30 -1.02
C TYR A 107 -4.95 13.28 -1.21
N ASP A 108 -3.86 12.84 -1.84
CA ASP A 108 -2.87 13.80 -2.34
C ASP A 108 -3.42 14.51 -3.59
N LEU A 109 -4.56 15.21 -3.44
CA LEU A 109 -5.19 16.08 -4.44
C LEU A 109 -4.25 17.20 -4.92
N ILE A 110 -3.08 17.32 -4.27
CA ILE A 110 -2.06 18.33 -4.50
C ILE A 110 -0.84 17.70 -5.20
N ALA A 111 -0.71 16.38 -5.28
CA ALA A 111 0.40 15.69 -5.95
C ALA A 111 0.55 16.16 -7.40
N ASP A 112 -0.55 16.24 -8.15
CA ASP A 112 -0.59 16.72 -9.53
C ASP A 112 -0.17 18.21 -9.67
N TYR A 113 -0.22 18.98 -8.57
CA TYR A 113 0.18 20.39 -8.52
C TYR A 113 1.63 20.59 -8.05
N ARG A 114 2.36 19.54 -7.68
CA ARG A 114 3.77 19.63 -7.23
C ARG A 114 4.68 19.77 -8.45
N VAL A 115 4.91 21.01 -8.88
CA VAL A 115 5.98 21.35 -9.84
C VAL A 115 7.22 21.80 -9.06
N GLY A 116 8.21 20.93 -8.85
CA GLY A 116 9.52 21.30 -8.29
C GLY A 116 10.00 20.49 -7.08
N SER A 117 11.24 20.75 -6.64
CA SER A 117 12.03 19.90 -5.72
C SER A 117 11.31 19.54 -4.42
N GLU A 118 11.22 18.24 -4.21
CA GLU A 118 10.44 17.48 -3.22
C GLU A 118 10.54 18.01 -1.78
N LEU A 119 11.76 18.23 -1.28
CA LEU A 119 12.01 18.40 0.15
C LEU A 119 11.57 19.76 0.73
N GLU A 120 11.81 20.86 0.02
CA GLU A 120 11.46 22.19 0.53
C GLU A 120 9.94 22.42 0.54
N HIS A 121 9.25 21.86 -0.45
CA HIS A 121 7.81 21.93 -0.53
C HIS A 121 7.17 21.13 0.60
N GLU A 122 7.67 19.92 0.85
CA GLU A 122 7.23 19.07 1.97
C GLU A 122 7.42 19.75 3.32
N LEU A 123 8.58 20.37 3.58
CA LEU A 123 8.83 21.11 4.82
C LEU A 123 7.86 22.28 5.01
N LYS A 124 7.54 23.04 3.95
CA LYS A 124 6.58 24.14 4.00
C LYS A 124 5.14 23.66 4.24
N VAL A 125 4.78 22.51 3.69
CA VAL A 125 3.47 21.89 3.91
C VAL A 125 3.36 21.42 5.37
N GLU A 126 4.39 20.75 5.89
CA GLU A 126 4.42 20.28 7.27
C GLU A 126 4.32 21.45 8.27
N GLU A 127 5.08 22.53 8.06
CA GLU A 127 4.99 23.74 8.89
C GLU A 127 3.58 24.36 8.89
N LYS A 128 2.91 24.39 7.72
CA LYS A 128 1.53 24.89 7.61
C LYS A 128 0.54 24.00 8.34
N MET A 129 0.69 22.67 8.24
CA MET A 129 -0.16 21.71 8.96
C MET A 129 0.00 21.87 10.48
N GLN A 130 1.24 21.93 10.97
CA GLN A 130 1.52 22.15 12.39
C GLN A 130 0.95 23.48 12.90
N ARG A 131 1.04 24.54 12.10
CA ARG A 131 0.47 25.85 12.44
C ARG A 131 -1.05 25.79 12.54
N PHE A 132 -1.72 25.19 11.56
CA PHE A 132 -3.16 25.04 11.54
C PHE A 132 -3.68 24.23 12.74
N GLU A 133 -3.02 23.11 13.06
CA GLU A 133 -3.38 22.32 14.25
C GLU A 133 -3.19 23.10 15.54
N LYS A 134 -2.10 23.86 15.66
CA LYS A 134 -1.82 24.71 16.83
C LYS A 134 -2.91 25.78 16.99
N GLU A 135 -3.27 26.48 15.92
CA GLU A 135 -4.32 27.51 15.93
C GLU A 135 -5.68 26.93 16.37
N ARG A 136 -6.08 25.78 15.80
CA ARG A 136 -7.34 25.12 16.18
C ARG A 136 -7.33 24.58 17.60
N HIS A 137 -6.19 24.13 18.09
CA HIS A 137 -6.04 23.71 19.49
C HIS A 137 -6.10 24.90 20.44
N THR A 138 -5.45 26.03 20.11
CA THR A 138 -5.53 27.27 20.89
C THR A 138 -6.97 27.84 20.89
N ALA A 139 -7.68 27.70 19.78
CA ALA A 139 -9.10 28.09 19.67
C ALA A 139 -10.07 27.10 20.36
N GLY A 140 -9.59 26.02 20.98
CA GLY A 140 -10.42 25.03 21.67
C GLY A 140 -11.30 24.18 20.76
N LEU A 141 -11.12 24.27 19.44
CA LEU A 141 -11.90 23.57 18.41
C LEU A 141 -11.50 22.10 18.24
N THR A 142 -10.47 21.64 18.97
CA THR A 142 -9.95 20.27 18.88
C THR A 142 -9.59 19.76 20.28
N ARG A 143 -10.12 18.60 20.68
CA ARG A 143 -9.87 17.97 22.00
C ARG A 143 -8.65 17.03 22.03
N ARG A 144 -7.91 16.90 20.93
CA ARG A 144 -6.75 16.00 20.83
C ARG A 144 -5.52 16.70 21.41
N ARG A 145 -4.82 16.05 22.36
CA ARG A 145 -3.49 16.50 22.82
C ARG A 145 -2.54 16.57 21.63
N ILE A 146 -1.87 17.71 21.43
CA ILE A 146 -0.78 17.82 20.45
C ILE A 146 0.32 16.86 20.91
N PHE A 147 0.58 15.80 20.14
CA PHE A 147 1.76 14.98 20.34
C PHE A 147 2.98 15.85 20.00
N ARG A 148 3.82 16.14 21.00
CA ARG A 148 5.15 16.69 20.74
C ARG A 148 5.93 15.59 20.01
N SER A 149 6.40 15.86 18.81
CA SER A 149 7.31 14.96 18.10
C SER A 149 8.54 14.68 18.98
N ALA A 150 9.01 13.43 18.94
CA ALA A 150 10.07 12.90 19.80
C ALA A 150 11.45 13.55 19.58
N SER A 151 11.57 14.52 18.67
CA SER A 151 12.78 15.31 18.42
C SER A 151 13.00 16.46 19.43
N ALA A 152 12.09 16.64 20.40
CA ALA A 152 12.21 17.65 21.45
C ALA A 152 12.81 17.15 22.78
N SER A 153 13.40 15.94 22.82
CA SER A 153 14.24 15.51 23.94
C SER A 153 15.71 15.75 23.60
N ARG A 154 16.30 16.75 24.27
CA ARG A 154 17.75 16.77 24.54
C ARG A 154 18.05 15.79 25.68
#